data_AF-A0A0B4CYK4-F1
#
_entry.id   AF-A0A0B4CYK4-F1
#
_cell.length_a   1.000
_cell.length_b   1.000
_cell.length_c   1.000
_cell.angle_alpha   90.00
_cell.angle_beta   90.00
_cell.angle_gamma   90.00
#
_symmetry.space_group_name_H-M   'P 1'
#
loop_
_entity.id
_entity.type
_entity.pdbx_description
1 polymer ?
#
loop_
_entity_poly.entity_id
_entity_poly.type
_entity_poly.pdbx_seq_one_letter_code
_entity_poly.pdbx_strand_id
1 'polypeptide(L)'
;MLTRLSLRLRIFLFFCLMAAGGAALAAGALYFGWARGEGALPGGPFVTAFVLFAFLNTGLAAVVWLLFDENVAKPINALAAELRLRAHSGVAREVDADVARYLGDLAPAAQAVSEVLSSSVMDSATEVAHKTARLQAEAERLTALLTEIPVATIMVNERMGIVLYDGQAAEILAGIAPPRLKAPLVDYFYAADLGRAKSTMNQTGTEVVFDLRDKDATTTFAAKFKPLDGAGFMLLIEMPEEPMSPEAARPLVYDFDLLNAGDAEDLQDTTLSELCFVAFDSETTGLSTADDDVVQLGAVRVLNGRIVEGEVLESYVDPGRPIPTASTAVHHVSDADVAGAPDFATAGRALHGFCQDAVLVAHNAPFDIAFLRRGAGAMGVEWDHPVLDTVLLSAIVFGTTEEHTLDALCDRLDISIPPDQRHTALGDAQVTAEALVRLIPLLEGRGLRTLRDVIAESKKHGRLLQDLN
;
A
#
# COMPACT_ATOMS: atom_id res chain seq x y z
N MET A 1 18.22 -4.70 -24.93
CA MET A 1 16.94 -5.43 -25.12
C MET A 1 16.74 -6.55 -24.09
N LEU A 2 17.77 -7.34 -23.74
CA LEU A 2 17.68 -8.47 -22.77
C LEU A 2 17.57 -8.07 -21.29
N THR A 3 17.91 -6.83 -20.91
CA THR A 3 17.90 -6.37 -19.50
C THR A 3 16.52 -6.16 -18.91
N ARG A 4 15.46 -6.09 -19.74
CA ARG A 4 14.06 -5.97 -19.28
C ARG A 4 13.41 -7.30 -18.89
N LEU A 5 14.06 -8.43 -19.17
CA LEU A 5 13.55 -9.76 -18.83
C LEU A 5 13.96 -10.13 -17.40
N SER A 6 13.07 -10.82 -16.66
CA SER A 6 13.41 -11.35 -15.34
C SER A 6 14.63 -12.28 -15.41
N LEU A 7 15.41 -12.37 -14.33
CA LEU A 7 16.60 -13.23 -14.29
C LEU A 7 16.23 -14.69 -14.60
N ARG A 8 15.14 -15.18 -13.99
CA ARG A 8 14.59 -16.53 -14.21
C ARG A 8 14.24 -16.79 -15.68
N LEU A 9 13.58 -15.84 -16.33
CA LEU A 9 13.22 -15.97 -17.76
C LEU A 9 14.47 -15.96 -18.66
N ARG A 10 15.48 -15.14 -18.35
CA ARG A 10 16.76 -15.16 -19.07
C ARG A 10 17.45 -16.51 -18.95
N ILE A 11 17.48 -17.08 -17.74
CA ILE A 11 18.07 -18.39 -17.48
C ILE A 11 17.28 -19.48 -18.22
N PHE A 12 15.95 -19.47 -18.15
CA PHE A 12 15.11 -20.41 -18.87
C PHE A 12 15.38 -20.38 -20.38
N LEU A 13 15.38 -19.19 -20.99
CA LEU A 13 15.68 -19.03 -22.42
C LEU A 13 17.09 -19.52 -22.78
N PHE A 14 18.06 -19.36 -21.88
CA PHE A 14 19.41 -19.89 -22.06
C PHE A 14 19.41 -21.43 -22.10
N PHE A 15 18.70 -22.10 -21.20
CA PHE A 15 18.56 -23.56 -21.21
C PHE A 15 17.78 -24.07 -22.44
N CYS A 16 16.74 -23.36 -22.88
CA CYS A 16 16.06 -23.66 -24.14
C CYS A 16 17.02 -23.56 -25.34
N LEU A 17 17.85 -22.51 -25.37
CA LEU A 17 18.85 -22.33 -26.42
C LEU A 17 19.90 -23.44 -26.41
N MET A 18 20.37 -23.87 -25.24
CA MET A 18 21.29 -25.01 -25.12
C MET A 18 20.65 -26.31 -25.60
N ALA A 19 19.39 -26.57 -25.24
CA ALA A 19 18.67 -27.76 -25.67
C ALA A 19 18.51 -27.79 -27.21
N ALA A 20 18.10 -26.67 -27.80
CA ALA A 20 17.96 -26.52 -29.24
C ALA A 20 19.30 -26.62 -29.97
N GLY A 21 20.36 -26.00 -29.44
CA GLY A 21 21.71 -26.08 -29.98
C GLY A 21 22.27 -27.50 -29.95
N GLY A 22 22.07 -28.22 -28.84
CA GLY A 22 22.44 -29.63 -28.71
C GLY A 22 21.74 -30.50 -29.74
N ALA A 23 20.43 -30.32 -29.93
CA ALA A 23 19.66 -31.04 -30.95
C ALA A 23 20.17 -30.71 -32.37
N ALA A 24 20.43 -29.44 -32.69
CA ALA A 24 20.94 -29.04 -34.01
C ALA A 24 22.33 -29.65 -34.31
N LEU A 25 23.24 -29.68 -33.33
CA LEU A 25 24.55 -30.32 -33.46
C LEU A 25 24.42 -31.83 -33.68
N ALA A 26 23.55 -32.51 -32.93
CA ALA A 26 23.29 -33.94 -33.11
C ALA A 26 22.69 -34.24 -34.49
N ALA A 27 21.74 -33.42 -34.95
CA ALA A 27 21.17 -33.54 -36.29
C ALA A 27 22.24 -33.39 -37.38
N GLY A 28 23.10 -32.37 -37.27
CA GLY A 28 24.21 -32.15 -38.21
C GLY A 28 25.22 -33.29 -38.22
N ALA A 29 25.59 -33.82 -37.05
CA ALA A 29 26.52 -34.94 -36.91
C ALA A 29 25.94 -36.24 -37.50
N LEU A 30 24.68 -36.56 -37.20
CA LEU A 30 24.00 -37.74 -37.72
C LEU A 30 23.79 -37.64 -39.24
N TYR A 31 23.43 -36.47 -39.74
CA TYR A 31 23.33 -36.21 -41.18
C TYR A 31 24.68 -36.39 -41.88
N PHE A 32 25.75 -35.82 -41.33
CA PHE A 32 27.09 -35.95 -41.89
C PHE A 32 27.56 -37.42 -41.91
N GLY A 33 27.30 -38.17 -40.84
CA GLY A 33 27.59 -39.60 -40.77
C GLY A 33 26.79 -40.42 -41.80
N TRP A 34 25.49 -40.14 -41.94
CA TRP A 34 24.65 -40.78 -42.95
C TRP A 34 25.12 -40.46 -44.38
N ALA A 35 25.46 -39.21 -44.66
CA ALA A 35 25.89 -38.75 -45.98
C ALA A 35 27.26 -39.31 -46.43
N ARG A 36 28.09 -39.78 -45.50
CA ARG A 36 29.41 -40.38 -45.78
C ARG A 36 29.45 -41.91 -45.67
N GLY A 37 28.33 -42.55 -45.37
CA GLY A 37 28.26 -44.01 -45.29
C GLY A 37 28.55 -44.68 -46.63
N GLU A 38 29.34 -45.76 -46.61
CA GLU A 38 29.52 -46.61 -47.79
C GLU A 38 28.26 -47.46 -48.02
N GLY A 39 27.58 -47.25 -49.15
CA GLY A 39 26.32 -47.93 -49.50
C GLY A 39 25.06 -47.15 -49.11
N ALA A 40 23.88 -47.64 -49.55
CA ALA A 40 22.60 -47.02 -49.22
C ALA A 40 22.17 -47.36 -47.79
N LEU A 41 22.76 -46.68 -46.80
CA LEU A 41 22.35 -46.82 -45.41
C LEU A 41 20.89 -46.34 -45.24
N PRO A 42 20.01 -47.13 -44.60
CA PRO A 42 18.65 -46.69 -44.31
C PRO A 42 18.70 -45.51 -43.32
N GLY A 43 17.92 -44.45 -43.59
CA GLY A 43 17.89 -43.25 -42.74
C GLY A 43 17.17 -43.45 -41.40
N GLY A 44 16.33 -44.49 -41.27
CA GLY A 44 15.51 -44.76 -40.09
C GLY A 44 16.30 -44.79 -38.77
N PRO A 45 17.38 -45.58 -38.64
CA PRO A 45 18.19 -45.62 -37.43
C PRO A 45 18.76 -44.25 -37.00
N PHE A 46 19.17 -43.40 -37.95
CA PHE A 46 19.70 -42.06 -37.66
C PHE A 46 18.60 -41.11 -37.16
N VAL A 47 17.40 -41.19 -37.74
CA VAL A 47 16.24 -40.42 -37.27
C VAL A 47 15.83 -40.87 -35.87
N THR A 48 15.76 -42.18 -35.60
CA THR A 48 15.44 -42.70 -34.27
C THR A 48 16.49 -42.28 -33.24
N ALA A 49 17.78 -42.32 -33.59
CA ALA A 49 18.86 -41.85 -32.72
C ALA A 49 18.75 -40.35 -32.44
N PHE A 50 18.42 -39.54 -33.45
CA PHE A 50 18.18 -38.11 -33.28
C PHE A 50 16.99 -37.83 -32.34
N VAL A 51 15.85 -38.49 -32.57
CA VAL A 51 14.65 -38.31 -31.74
C VAL A 51 14.94 -38.70 -30.29
N LEU A 52 15.60 -39.85 -30.07
CA LEU A 52 15.98 -40.29 -28.73
C LEU A 52 16.91 -39.29 -28.04
N PHE A 53 17.94 -38.81 -28.76
CA PHE A 53 18.86 -37.80 -28.24
C PHE A 53 18.12 -36.49 -27.92
N ALA A 54 17.27 -35.99 -28.82
CA ALA A 54 16.54 -34.74 -28.63
C ALA A 54 15.63 -34.79 -27.40
N PHE A 55 14.91 -35.90 -27.19
CA PHE A 55 14.11 -36.12 -25.98
C PHE A 55 14.96 -36.15 -24.71
N LEU A 56 16.03 -36.95 -24.69
CA LEU A 56 16.91 -37.08 -23.52
C LEU A 56 17.62 -35.75 -23.19
N ASN A 57 18.13 -35.05 -24.20
CA ASN A 57 18.81 -33.76 -24.05
C ASN A 57 17.84 -32.68 -23.53
N THR A 58 16.62 -32.64 -24.04
CA THR A 58 15.60 -31.68 -23.57
C THR A 58 15.17 -31.99 -22.14
N GLY A 59 14.95 -33.27 -21.80
CA GLY A 59 14.63 -33.70 -20.45
C GLY A 59 15.74 -33.36 -19.45
N LEU A 60 17.01 -33.64 -19.81
CA LEU A 60 18.16 -33.29 -18.99
C LEU A 60 18.29 -31.77 -18.81
N ALA A 61 18.14 -30.99 -19.89
CA ALA A 61 18.18 -29.53 -19.81
C ALA A 61 17.07 -28.97 -18.91
N ALA A 62 15.86 -29.54 -18.96
CA ALA A 62 14.76 -29.15 -18.08
C ALA A 62 15.02 -29.49 -16.61
N VAL A 63 15.56 -30.68 -16.32
CA VAL A 63 15.92 -31.07 -14.93
C VAL A 63 17.03 -30.18 -14.38
N VAL A 64 18.08 -29.93 -15.15
CA VAL A 64 19.18 -29.05 -14.74
C VAL A 64 18.69 -27.61 -14.57
N TRP A 65 17.80 -27.13 -15.46
CA TRP A 65 17.17 -25.83 -15.32
C TRP A 65 16.36 -25.71 -14.03
N LEU A 66 15.50 -26.71 -13.71
CA LEU A 66 14.73 -26.72 -12.47
C LEU A 66 15.65 -26.68 -11.24
N LEU A 67 16.71 -27.50 -11.23
CA LEU A 67 17.69 -27.49 -10.15
C LEU A 67 18.37 -26.12 -10.03
N PHE A 68 18.72 -25.46 -11.14
CA PHE A 68 19.33 -24.13 -11.10
C PHE A 68 18.34 -23.06 -10.63
N ASP A 69 17.08 -23.12 -11.08
CA ASP A 69 16.06 -22.14 -10.72
C ASP A 69 15.73 -22.21 -9.22
N GLU A 70 15.57 -23.42 -8.69
CA GLU A 70 15.31 -23.66 -7.25
C GLU A 70 16.51 -23.31 -6.37
N ASN A 71 17.72 -23.73 -6.76
CA ASN A 71 18.88 -23.60 -5.87
C ASN A 71 19.69 -22.31 -6.07
N VAL A 72 19.48 -21.56 -7.15
CA VAL A 72 20.27 -20.36 -7.45
C VAL A 72 19.37 -19.17 -7.72
N ALA A 73 18.46 -19.26 -8.70
CA ALA A 73 17.72 -18.08 -9.15
C ALA A 73 16.70 -17.57 -8.11
N LYS A 74 15.96 -18.47 -7.46
CA LYS A 74 15.04 -18.13 -6.36
C LYS A 74 15.80 -17.56 -5.14
N PRO A 75 16.84 -18.22 -4.59
CA PRO A 75 17.62 -17.68 -3.48
C PRO A 75 18.24 -16.30 -3.76
N ILE A 76 18.75 -16.05 -4.98
CA ILE A 76 19.28 -14.72 -5.34
C ILE A 76 18.20 -13.64 -5.25
N ASN A 77 16.99 -13.91 -5.74
CA ASN A 77 15.89 -12.95 -5.68
C ASN A 77 15.44 -12.72 -4.23
N ALA A 78 15.37 -13.77 -3.43
CA ALA A 78 15.04 -13.68 -2.00
C ALA A 78 16.08 -12.84 -1.26
N LEU A 79 17.37 -13.14 -1.42
CA LEU A 79 18.47 -12.39 -0.81
C LEU A 79 18.47 -10.91 -1.26
N ALA A 80 18.19 -10.64 -2.55
CA ALA A 80 18.09 -9.28 -3.05
C ALA A 80 16.86 -8.52 -2.53
N ALA A 81 15.75 -9.21 -2.25
CA ALA A 81 14.59 -8.61 -1.60
C ALA A 81 14.90 -8.30 -0.13
N GLU A 82 15.55 -9.22 0.57
CA GLU A 82 15.93 -9.07 1.97
C GLU A 82 16.96 -7.94 2.18
N LEU A 83 17.98 -7.85 1.32
CA LEU A 83 18.95 -6.75 1.36
C LEU A 83 18.29 -5.39 1.16
N ARG A 84 17.29 -5.31 0.28
CA ARG A 84 16.53 -4.06 0.08
C ARG A 84 15.62 -3.75 1.27
N LEU A 85 14.96 -4.75 1.84
CA LEU A 85 14.17 -4.62 3.08
C LEU A 85 15.05 -4.01 4.17
N ARG A 86 16.18 -4.63 4.48
CA ARG A 86 17.13 -4.14 5.50
C ARG A 86 17.60 -2.71 5.24
N ALA A 87 17.90 -2.37 3.99
CA ALA A 87 18.40 -1.05 3.63
C ALA A 87 17.35 0.08 3.84
N HIS A 88 16.06 -0.23 3.82
CA HIS A 88 14.99 0.77 3.91
C HIS A 88 14.19 0.70 5.21
N SER A 89 14.04 -0.48 5.83
CA SER A 89 13.26 -0.67 7.06
C SER A 89 14.12 -0.81 8.32
N GLY A 90 15.44 -1.04 8.20
CA GLY A 90 16.33 -1.27 9.35
C GLY A 90 16.07 -2.59 10.10
N VAL A 91 15.14 -3.41 9.62
CA VAL A 91 14.70 -4.65 10.27
C VAL A 91 15.71 -5.78 10.04
N ALA A 92 16.21 -6.37 11.12
CA ALA A 92 17.17 -7.48 11.10
C ALA A 92 16.46 -8.82 11.29
N ARG A 93 16.11 -9.51 10.20
CA ARG A 93 15.92 -10.97 10.26
C ARG A 93 17.28 -11.64 10.09
N GLU A 94 17.52 -12.85 10.61
CA GLU A 94 18.73 -13.60 10.22
C GLU A 94 18.55 -14.11 8.79
N VAL A 95 19.57 -13.96 7.92
CA VAL A 95 19.53 -14.57 6.59
C VAL A 95 19.41 -16.07 6.81
N ASP A 96 18.35 -16.70 6.30
CA ASP A 96 18.19 -18.14 6.44
C ASP A 96 19.31 -18.85 5.68
N ALA A 97 20.31 -19.32 6.45
CA ALA A 97 21.53 -19.92 5.93
C ALA A 97 21.26 -21.17 5.08
N ASP A 98 20.09 -21.80 5.26
CA ASP A 98 19.70 -22.98 4.50
C ASP A 98 19.21 -22.63 3.09
N VAL A 99 18.57 -21.48 2.90
CA VAL A 99 18.10 -21.00 1.58
C VAL A 99 19.27 -20.53 0.71
N ALA A 100 20.32 -19.99 1.32
CA ALA A 100 21.46 -19.41 0.62
C ALA A 100 22.66 -20.36 0.45
N ARG A 101 22.54 -21.62 0.88
CA ARG A 101 23.62 -22.62 0.89
C ARG A 101 24.34 -22.77 -0.46
N TYR A 102 23.63 -22.59 -1.56
CA TYR A 102 24.15 -22.73 -2.92
C TYR A 102 24.71 -21.42 -3.53
N LEU A 103 24.63 -20.30 -2.82
CA LEU A 103 25.12 -18.99 -3.28
C LEU A 103 26.58 -18.72 -2.95
N GLY A 104 27.26 -19.66 -2.27
CA GLY A 104 28.67 -19.52 -1.90
C GLY A 104 28.93 -18.31 -1.00
N ASP A 105 30.00 -17.57 -1.27
CA ASP A 105 30.43 -16.41 -0.47
C ASP A 105 29.51 -15.18 -0.60
N LEU A 106 28.53 -15.22 -1.52
CA LEU A 106 27.63 -14.09 -1.75
C LEU A 106 26.73 -13.83 -0.55
N ALA A 107 26.27 -14.88 0.13
CA ALA A 107 25.41 -14.75 1.30
C ALA A 107 26.18 -14.27 2.55
N PRO A 108 27.35 -14.84 2.91
CA PRO A 108 28.20 -14.28 3.98
C PRO A 108 28.64 -12.83 3.71
N ALA A 109 28.98 -12.48 2.46
CA ALA A 109 29.38 -11.11 2.11
C ALA A 109 28.21 -10.13 2.20
N ALA A 110 27.03 -10.54 1.73
CA ALA A 110 25.79 -9.78 1.90
C ALA A 110 25.47 -9.55 3.39
N GLN A 111 25.59 -10.59 4.21
CA GLN A 111 25.34 -10.51 5.64
C GLN A 111 26.33 -9.59 6.36
N ALA A 112 27.63 -9.66 6.04
CA ALA A 112 28.64 -8.77 6.63
C ALA A 112 28.44 -7.29 6.26
N VAL A 113 28.09 -7.01 4.99
CA VAL A 113 27.75 -5.63 4.57
C VAL A 113 26.48 -5.16 5.26
N SER A 114 25.49 -6.03 5.40
CA SER A 114 24.26 -5.74 6.14
C SER A 114 24.51 -5.48 7.63
N GLU A 115 25.35 -6.24 8.31
CA GLU A 115 25.67 -6.00 9.73
C GLU A 115 26.30 -4.62 9.95
N VAL A 116 27.26 -4.25 9.10
CA VAL A 116 27.91 -2.93 9.17
C VAL A 116 26.89 -1.82 8.88
N LEU A 117 26.06 -1.99 7.85
CA LEU A 117 25.04 -1.00 7.51
C LEU A 117 23.97 -0.88 8.61
N SER A 118 23.49 -1.99 9.16
CA SER A 118 22.53 -2.03 10.27
C SER A 118 23.09 -1.36 11.53
N SER A 119 24.37 -1.57 11.87
CA SER A 119 24.98 -0.88 13.02
C SER A 119 25.02 0.64 12.83
N SER A 120 25.42 1.12 11.65
CA SER A 120 25.48 2.54 11.35
C SER A 120 24.09 3.18 11.23
N VAL A 121 23.11 2.46 10.69
CA VAL A 121 21.71 2.89 10.61
C VAL A 121 21.09 2.91 12.00
N MET A 122 21.33 1.92 12.85
CA MET A 122 20.85 1.91 14.24
C MET A 122 21.44 3.04 15.06
N ASP A 123 22.73 3.36 14.90
CA ASP A 123 23.35 4.47 15.62
C ASP A 123 22.73 5.82 15.22
N SER A 124 22.54 6.05 13.91
CA SER A 124 21.84 7.24 13.41
C SER A 124 20.36 7.26 13.81
N ALA A 125 19.66 6.14 13.72
CA ALA A 125 18.26 6.01 14.10
C ALA A 125 18.07 6.26 15.60
N THR A 126 19.00 5.80 16.44
CA THR A 126 18.99 6.05 17.89
C THR A 126 19.19 7.54 18.19
N GLU A 127 20.11 8.21 17.50
CA GLU A 127 20.33 9.65 17.66
C GLU A 127 19.12 10.47 17.18
N VAL A 128 18.55 10.11 16.04
CA VAL A 128 17.33 10.72 15.51
C VAL A 128 16.16 10.46 16.45
N ALA A 129 15.92 9.23 16.90
CA ALA A 129 14.84 8.88 17.82
C ALA A 129 14.94 9.66 19.14
N HIS A 130 16.13 9.84 19.70
CA HIS A 130 16.30 10.68 20.90
C HIS A 130 15.97 12.16 20.64
N LYS A 131 16.35 12.70 19.47
CA LYS A 131 15.99 14.07 19.09
C LYS A 131 14.49 14.21 18.81
N THR A 132 13.90 13.26 18.08
CA THR A 132 12.47 13.24 17.75
C THR A 132 11.63 13.07 19.00
N ALA A 133 11.95 12.13 19.89
CA ALA A 133 11.23 11.94 21.16
C ALA A 133 11.28 13.19 22.03
N ARG A 134 12.42 13.90 22.05
CA ARG A 134 12.53 15.19 22.76
C ARG A 134 11.68 16.27 22.09
N LEU A 135 11.73 16.41 20.77
CA LEU A 135 10.92 17.37 20.00
C LEU A 135 9.43 17.06 20.12
N GLN A 136 9.06 15.78 20.13
CA GLN A 136 7.70 15.30 20.27
C GLN A 136 7.18 15.52 21.70
N ALA A 137 8.00 15.28 22.73
CA ALA A 137 7.65 15.65 24.10
C ALA A 137 7.55 17.19 24.28
N GLU A 138 8.41 17.98 23.64
CA GLU A 138 8.28 19.45 23.59
C GLU A 138 7.02 19.87 22.83
N ALA A 139 6.70 19.21 21.70
CA ALA A 139 5.50 19.46 20.90
C ALA A 139 4.23 19.08 21.67
N GLU A 140 4.15 17.90 22.29
CA GLU A 140 3.05 17.47 23.16
C GLU A 140 2.86 18.44 24.33
N ARG A 141 3.95 18.92 24.93
CA ARG A 141 3.90 19.91 26.00
C ARG A 141 3.41 21.28 25.50
N LEU A 142 3.82 21.70 24.30
CA LEU A 142 3.32 22.92 23.66
C LEU A 142 1.85 22.77 23.25
N THR A 143 1.46 21.61 22.70
CA THR A 143 0.07 21.26 22.40
C THR A 143 -0.77 21.32 23.66
N ALA A 144 -0.33 20.70 24.77
CA ALA A 144 -1.02 20.76 26.05
C ALA A 144 -1.20 22.20 26.60
N LEU A 145 -0.25 23.10 26.33
CA LEU A 145 -0.36 24.52 26.66
C LEU A 145 -1.27 25.30 25.69
N LEU A 146 -1.37 24.86 24.43
CA LEU A 146 -2.25 25.44 23.41
C LEU A 146 -3.70 24.95 23.54
N THR A 147 -3.95 23.81 24.19
CA THR A 147 -5.28 23.23 24.44
C THR A 147 -6.20 24.11 25.30
N GLU A 148 -5.66 25.14 25.96
CA GLU A 148 -6.45 26.13 26.71
C GLU A 148 -7.09 27.21 25.83
N ILE A 149 -6.84 27.21 24.51
CA ILE A 149 -7.45 28.13 23.55
C ILE A 149 -8.53 27.38 22.74
N PRO A 150 -9.82 27.76 22.84
CA PRO A 150 -10.95 27.09 22.16
C PRO A 150 -11.02 27.49 20.68
N VAL A 151 -9.91 27.33 19.97
CA VAL A 151 -9.77 27.68 18.56
C VAL A 151 -9.24 26.48 17.81
N ALA A 152 -10.03 25.98 16.87
CA ALA A 152 -9.62 24.95 15.94
C ALA A 152 -8.64 25.55 14.92
N THR A 153 -7.49 24.89 14.75
CA THR A 153 -6.41 25.38 13.89
C THR A 153 -6.18 24.46 12.70
N ILE A 154 -6.22 25.03 11.50
CA ILE A 154 -5.91 24.34 10.24
C ILE A 154 -4.84 25.15 9.49
N MET A 155 -3.74 24.51 9.12
CA MET A 155 -2.76 25.08 8.19
C MET A 155 -3.11 24.65 6.77
N VAL A 156 -3.05 25.60 5.85
CA VAL A 156 -3.41 25.40 4.45
C VAL A 156 -2.31 25.95 3.54
N ASN A 157 -2.01 25.22 2.47
CA ASN A 157 -1.09 25.69 1.43
C ASN A 157 -1.73 26.77 0.55
N GLU A 158 -0.96 27.34 -0.38
CA GLU A 158 -1.45 28.33 -1.37
C GLU A 158 -2.64 27.86 -2.21
N ARG A 159 -2.98 26.57 -2.23
CA ARG A 159 -4.10 26.01 -2.99
C ARG A 159 -5.30 25.67 -2.12
N MET A 160 -5.25 26.03 -0.84
CA MET A 160 -6.26 25.68 0.18
C MET A 160 -6.34 24.18 0.47
N GLY A 161 -5.27 23.43 0.17
CA GLY A 161 -5.13 22.04 0.59
C GLY A 161 -4.64 21.96 2.04
N ILE A 162 -5.28 21.13 2.86
CA ILE A 162 -4.96 20.96 4.29
C ILE A 162 -3.57 20.35 4.43
N VAL A 163 -2.71 21.03 5.19
CA VAL A 163 -1.32 20.61 5.49
C VAL A 163 -1.22 20.11 6.93
N LEU A 164 -2.01 20.69 7.82
CA LEU A 164 -2.05 20.36 9.24
C LEU A 164 -3.41 20.72 9.82
N TYR A 165 -3.88 19.92 10.76
CA TYR A 165 -5.03 20.24 11.60
C TYR A 165 -4.81 19.71 13.02
N ASP A 166 -5.31 20.44 14.02
CA ASP A 166 -5.33 19.98 15.41
C ASP A 166 -6.60 19.15 15.73
N GLY A 167 -6.68 18.60 16.93
CA GLY A 167 -7.83 17.78 17.33
C GLY A 167 -9.17 18.54 17.31
N GLN A 168 -9.17 19.85 17.62
CA GLN A 168 -10.38 20.68 17.58
C GLN A 168 -10.87 20.86 16.13
N ALA A 169 -9.94 21.10 15.20
CA ALA A 169 -10.24 21.12 13.79
C ALA A 169 -10.72 19.75 13.29
N ALA A 170 -10.11 18.65 13.75
CA ALA A 170 -10.54 17.30 13.39
C ALA A 170 -12.02 17.06 13.73
N GLU A 171 -12.51 17.52 14.89
CA GLU A 171 -13.91 17.42 15.29
C GLU A 171 -14.85 18.20 14.36
N ILE A 172 -14.51 19.46 14.05
CA ILE A 172 -15.30 20.30 13.12
C ILE A 172 -15.35 19.64 11.75
N LEU A 173 -14.20 19.19 11.24
CA LEU A 173 -14.11 18.53 9.95
C LEU A 173 -14.94 17.25 9.94
N ALA A 174 -14.76 16.36 10.94
CA ALA A 174 -15.47 15.09 11.08
C ALA A 174 -17.00 15.23 11.13
N GLY A 175 -17.52 16.34 11.67
CA GLY A 175 -18.95 16.67 11.62
C GLY A 175 -19.50 16.89 10.21
N ILE A 176 -18.63 17.12 9.22
CA ILE A 176 -18.98 17.44 7.83
C ILE A 176 -18.56 16.31 6.87
N ALA A 177 -17.33 15.82 7.02
CA ALA A 177 -16.73 14.71 6.28
C ALA A 177 -15.50 14.17 7.02
N PRO A 178 -15.03 12.94 6.76
CA PRO A 178 -13.81 12.44 7.39
C PRO A 178 -12.61 13.41 7.20
N PRO A 179 -11.89 13.81 8.27
CA PRO A 179 -10.75 14.72 8.16
C PRO A 179 -9.60 14.05 7.40
N ARG A 180 -8.98 14.78 6.47
CA ARG A 180 -7.87 14.28 5.68
C ARG A 180 -6.90 15.38 5.24
N LEU A 181 -5.62 15.13 5.40
CA LEU A 181 -4.52 15.89 4.82
C LEU A 181 -4.62 15.85 3.30
N LYS A 182 -4.07 16.88 2.66
CA LYS A 182 -4.13 17.14 1.21
C LYS A 182 -5.54 17.49 0.69
N ALA A 183 -6.62 17.30 1.46
CA ALA A 183 -7.95 17.71 1.02
C ALA A 183 -8.04 19.22 0.81
N PRO A 184 -8.74 19.67 -0.24
CA PRO A 184 -9.09 21.06 -0.36
C PRO A 184 -10.13 21.44 0.71
N LEU A 185 -9.99 22.63 1.30
CA LEU A 185 -10.96 23.14 2.28
C LEU A 185 -12.40 23.21 1.75
N VAL A 186 -12.58 23.28 0.43
CA VAL A 186 -13.90 23.31 -0.21
C VAL A 186 -14.70 22.02 -0.03
N ASP A 187 -14.05 20.91 0.34
CA ASP A 187 -14.72 19.65 0.66
C ASP A 187 -15.46 19.72 2.00
N TYR A 188 -15.10 20.67 2.85
CA TYR A 188 -15.66 20.86 4.18
C TYR A 188 -16.45 22.17 4.27
N PHE A 189 -16.03 23.22 3.58
CA PHE A 189 -16.60 24.55 3.75
C PHE A 189 -17.02 25.21 2.44
N TYR A 190 -17.92 26.18 2.54
CA TYR A 190 -18.50 26.85 1.38
C TYR A 190 -17.46 27.64 0.57
N ALA A 191 -17.24 27.24 -0.68
CA ALA A 191 -16.16 27.76 -1.53
C ALA A 191 -16.17 29.28 -1.72
N ALA A 192 -17.36 29.91 -1.77
CA ALA A 192 -17.47 31.35 -1.94
C ALA A 192 -17.00 32.15 -0.72
N ASP A 193 -17.12 31.58 0.49
CA ASP A 193 -16.67 32.25 1.72
C ASP A 193 -15.14 32.21 1.80
N LEU A 194 -14.56 31.04 1.57
CA LEU A 194 -13.11 30.83 1.47
C LEU A 194 -12.47 31.72 0.39
N GLY A 195 -13.05 31.75 -0.82
CA GLY A 195 -12.51 32.52 -1.94
C GLY A 195 -12.51 34.03 -1.70
N ARG A 196 -13.58 34.58 -1.11
CA ARG A 196 -13.65 36.02 -0.75
C ARG A 196 -12.65 36.38 0.35
N ALA A 197 -12.56 35.57 1.39
CA ALA A 197 -11.63 35.78 2.49
C ALA A 197 -10.18 35.73 2.00
N LYS A 198 -9.82 34.71 1.21
CA LYS A 198 -8.47 34.56 0.63
C LYS A 198 -8.10 35.71 -0.30
N SER A 199 -9.01 36.12 -1.19
CA SER A 199 -8.77 37.27 -2.07
C SER A 199 -8.51 38.55 -1.27
N THR A 200 -9.24 38.76 -0.18
CA THR A 200 -9.07 39.93 0.69
C THR A 200 -7.72 39.88 1.41
N MET A 201 -7.37 38.72 1.98
CA MET A 201 -6.08 38.50 2.67
C MET A 201 -4.90 38.72 1.72
N ASN A 202 -4.97 38.23 0.49
CA ASN A 202 -3.91 38.40 -0.51
C ASN A 202 -3.76 39.86 -0.96
N GLN A 203 -4.83 40.66 -0.93
CA GLN A 203 -4.79 42.08 -1.26
C GLN A 203 -4.23 42.93 -0.11
N THR A 204 -4.59 42.61 1.13
CA THR A 204 -4.17 43.41 2.30
C THR A 204 -2.84 42.95 2.88
N GLY A 205 -2.45 41.68 2.69
CA GLY A 205 -1.33 41.05 3.37
C GLY A 205 -1.53 40.89 4.87
N THR A 206 -2.78 41.01 5.35
CA THR A 206 -3.14 40.98 6.78
C THR A 206 -4.17 39.90 7.06
N GLU A 207 -4.37 39.61 8.34
CA GLU A 207 -5.45 38.75 8.79
C GLU A 207 -6.85 39.25 8.37
N VAL A 208 -7.75 38.32 8.10
CA VAL A 208 -9.14 38.58 7.67
C VAL A 208 -10.09 37.72 8.50
N VAL A 209 -11.07 38.35 9.13
CA VAL A 209 -12.15 37.68 9.88
C VAL A 209 -13.39 37.60 8.99
N PHE A 210 -14.07 36.46 9.00
CA PHE A 210 -15.23 36.20 8.16
C PHE A 210 -16.12 35.08 8.71
N ASP A 211 -17.38 35.04 8.26
CA ASP A 211 -18.29 33.94 8.55
C ASP A 211 -18.01 32.79 7.58
N LEU A 212 -17.73 31.60 8.13
CA LEU A 212 -17.43 30.39 7.40
C LEU A 212 -18.59 29.41 7.52
N ARG A 213 -19.27 29.12 6.41
CA ARG A 213 -20.29 28.08 6.37
C ARG A 213 -19.68 26.73 6.06
N ASP A 214 -20.23 25.66 6.65
CA ASP A 214 -19.96 24.30 6.16
C ASP A 214 -20.45 24.14 4.70
N LYS A 215 -20.03 23.05 4.05
CA LYS A 215 -20.35 22.78 2.64
C LYS A 215 -21.85 22.72 2.36
N ASP A 216 -22.64 22.25 3.33
CA ASP A 216 -24.08 22.04 3.24
C ASP A 216 -24.88 23.29 3.69
N ALA A 217 -24.17 24.36 4.06
CA ALA A 217 -24.69 25.59 4.65
C ALA A 217 -25.60 25.40 5.87
N THR A 218 -25.37 24.35 6.66
CA THR A 218 -26.17 24.03 7.85
C THR A 218 -25.67 24.74 9.10
N THR A 219 -24.34 24.86 9.23
CA THR A 219 -23.67 25.49 10.35
C THR A 219 -22.79 26.64 9.86
N THR A 220 -22.71 27.71 10.64
CA THR A 220 -21.84 28.87 10.38
C THR A 220 -20.91 29.07 11.56
N PHE A 221 -19.63 29.22 11.27
CA PHE A 221 -18.56 29.41 12.24
C PHE A 221 -17.94 30.80 12.07
N ALA A 222 -17.53 31.41 13.17
CA ALA A 222 -16.67 32.59 13.11
C ALA A 222 -15.23 32.12 12.81
N ALA A 223 -14.66 32.61 11.71
CA ALA A 223 -13.38 32.17 11.23
C ALA A 223 -12.43 33.33 10.94
N LYS A 224 -11.14 33.02 10.97
CA LYS A 224 -10.07 33.97 10.69
C LYS A 224 -8.99 33.33 9.84
N PHE A 225 -8.65 33.97 8.73
CA PHE A 225 -7.43 33.68 7.98
C PHE A 225 -6.28 34.55 8.48
N LYS A 226 -5.12 33.91 8.68
CA LYS A 226 -3.87 34.57 9.05
C LYS A 226 -2.76 34.15 8.07
N PRO A 227 -2.14 35.09 7.34
CA PRO A 227 -1.04 34.75 6.43
C PRO A 227 0.15 34.19 7.20
N LEU A 228 0.89 33.27 6.58
CA LEU A 228 2.14 32.73 7.11
C LEU A 228 3.32 33.16 6.22
N ASP A 229 4.48 33.39 6.85
CA ASP A 229 5.72 33.66 6.14
C ASP A 229 6.22 32.36 5.48
N GLY A 230 5.76 32.10 4.25
CA GLY A 230 6.17 30.93 3.46
C GLY A 230 5.01 30.07 2.98
N ALA A 231 4.43 30.45 1.83
CA ALA A 231 3.60 29.62 0.94
C ALA A 231 2.30 29.02 1.53
N GLY A 232 1.70 29.66 2.52
CA GLY A 232 0.42 29.22 3.07
C GLY A 232 -0.20 30.22 4.04
N PHE A 233 -1.26 29.78 4.70
CA PHE A 233 -1.97 30.55 5.71
C PHE A 233 -2.60 29.62 6.75
N MET A 234 -2.99 30.18 7.89
CA MET A 234 -3.77 29.46 8.89
C MET A 234 -5.24 29.86 8.80
N LEU A 235 -6.11 28.87 8.92
CA LEU A 235 -7.53 29.01 9.22
C LEU A 235 -7.73 28.71 10.70
N LEU A 236 -8.23 29.71 11.43
CA LEU A 236 -8.63 29.60 12.82
C LEU A 236 -10.15 29.65 12.88
N ILE A 237 -10.77 28.68 13.54
CA ILE A 237 -12.23 28.61 13.70
C ILE A 237 -12.55 28.69 15.19
N GLU A 238 -13.36 29.66 15.57
CA GLU A 238 -13.82 29.80 16.95
C GLU A 238 -14.88 28.73 17.24
N MET A 239 -14.68 27.98 18.33
CA MET A 239 -15.64 26.96 18.77
C MET A 239 -16.66 27.56 19.73
N PRO A 240 -17.95 27.15 19.66
CA PRO A 240 -18.92 27.46 20.72
C PRO A 240 -18.38 26.96 22.07
N GLU A 241 -18.54 27.75 23.13
CA GLU A 241 -18.12 27.41 24.51
C GLU A 241 -18.92 26.22 25.07
N GLU A 242 -18.73 25.00 24.55
CA GLU A 242 -19.11 23.79 25.25
C GLU A 242 -17.89 23.20 25.97
N PRO A 243 -18.03 22.83 27.27
CA PRO A 243 -16.91 22.30 28.04
C PRO A 243 -16.53 20.93 27.49
N MET A 244 -15.45 20.90 26.71
CA MET A 244 -14.89 19.66 26.16
C MET A 244 -14.23 18.83 27.27
N SER A 245 -14.29 17.50 27.13
CA SER A 245 -13.62 16.56 28.04
C SER A 245 -12.10 16.84 28.11
N PRO A 246 -11.51 17.06 29.30
CA PRO A 246 -10.09 17.34 29.46
C PRO A 246 -9.14 16.17 29.12
N GLU A 247 -9.65 14.95 28.99
CA GLU A 247 -8.84 13.73 28.91
C GLU A 247 -8.69 13.15 27.49
N ALA A 248 -9.37 13.71 26.48
CA ALA A 248 -9.22 13.26 25.11
C ALA A 248 -7.83 13.67 24.57
N ALA A 249 -7.02 12.69 24.14
CA ALA A 249 -5.80 12.96 23.41
C ALA A 249 -6.14 13.72 22.12
N ARG A 250 -5.55 14.90 21.92
CA ARG A 250 -5.77 15.75 20.73
C ARG A 250 -4.48 15.83 19.94
N PRO A 251 -4.09 14.75 19.22
CA PRO A 251 -2.87 14.76 18.46
C PRO A 251 -2.97 15.78 17.31
N LEU A 252 -1.83 16.37 16.99
CA LEU A 252 -1.66 17.25 15.84
C LEU A 252 -1.38 16.37 14.62
N VAL A 253 -2.19 16.47 13.56
CA VAL A 253 -1.99 15.74 12.31
C VAL A 253 -1.39 16.68 11.28
N TYR A 254 -0.28 16.30 10.64
CA TYR A 254 0.44 17.18 9.71
C TYR A 254 1.31 16.43 8.70
N ASP A 255 1.50 17.04 7.55
CA ASP A 255 2.58 16.73 6.61
C ASP A 255 3.04 18.03 5.92
N PHE A 256 4.16 18.60 6.36
CA PHE A 256 4.69 19.86 5.83
C PHE A 256 5.22 19.75 4.40
N ASP A 257 5.47 18.54 3.88
CA ASP A 257 5.88 18.34 2.49
C ASP A 257 4.75 18.81 1.53
N LEU A 258 3.50 18.88 2.02
CA LEU A 258 2.33 19.40 1.29
C LEU A 258 2.32 20.91 1.07
N LEU A 259 3.15 21.70 1.77
CA LEU A 259 3.21 23.16 1.58
C LEU A 259 3.66 23.53 0.16
N ASN A 260 4.57 22.74 -0.40
CA ASN A 260 5.17 22.99 -1.70
C ASN A 260 4.70 21.98 -2.76
N ALA A 261 3.69 21.17 -2.46
CA ALA A 261 3.19 20.16 -3.39
C ALA A 261 2.76 20.81 -4.72
N GLY A 262 3.35 20.30 -5.82
CA GLY A 262 3.11 20.76 -7.20
C GLY A 262 1.71 20.42 -7.71
N ASP A 263 1.42 20.74 -8.98
CA ASP A 263 0.13 20.41 -9.63
C ASP A 263 -0.22 18.92 -9.49
N ALA A 264 -1.52 18.62 -9.49
CA ALA A 264 -2.00 17.25 -9.53
C ALA A 264 -1.50 16.61 -10.84
N GLU A 265 -0.36 15.92 -10.76
CA GLU A 265 0.09 15.03 -11.80
C GLU A 265 -0.95 13.91 -11.98
N ASP A 266 -1.06 13.36 -13.19
CA ASP A 266 -1.83 12.15 -13.41
C ASP A 266 -1.38 11.09 -12.38
N LEU A 267 -2.31 10.60 -11.55
CA LEU A 267 -2.03 9.60 -10.51
C LEU A 267 -1.24 8.41 -11.06
N GLN A 268 -1.40 8.09 -12.35
CA GLN A 268 -0.66 7.01 -13.01
C GLN A 268 0.85 7.29 -13.10
N ASP A 269 1.26 8.53 -13.27
CA ASP A 269 2.66 8.91 -13.49
C ASP A 269 3.35 9.42 -12.22
N THR A 270 2.59 9.68 -11.14
CA THR A 270 3.12 9.99 -9.82
C THR A 270 3.92 8.82 -9.24
N THR A 271 4.99 9.14 -8.51
CA THR A 271 5.81 8.11 -7.85
C THR A 271 5.07 7.48 -6.66
N LEU A 272 5.34 6.20 -6.38
CA LEU A 272 4.66 5.46 -5.30
C LEU A 272 4.84 6.13 -3.94
N SER A 273 6.03 6.66 -3.68
CA SER A 273 6.38 7.34 -2.43
C SER A 273 5.73 8.72 -2.27
N GLU A 274 5.10 9.29 -3.29
CA GLU A 274 4.39 10.59 -3.24
C GLU A 274 2.86 10.44 -3.34
N LEU A 275 2.37 9.21 -3.52
CA LEU A 275 0.94 8.93 -3.65
C LEU A 275 0.24 8.95 -2.29
N CYS A 276 -1.07 9.19 -2.38
CA CYS A 276 -1.99 8.90 -1.28
C CYS A 276 -2.62 7.52 -1.52
N PHE A 277 -2.57 6.67 -0.51
CA PHE A 277 -3.25 5.40 -0.49
C PHE A 277 -4.25 5.35 0.66
N VAL A 278 -5.32 4.57 0.47
CA VAL A 278 -6.18 4.13 1.56
C VAL A 278 -6.13 2.61 1.58
N ALA A 279 -5.47 2.07 2.62
CA ALA A 279 -5.56 0.67 2.93
C ALA A 279 -6.89 0.43 3.66
N PHE A 280 -7.69 -0.53 3.20
CA PHE A 280 -8.97 -0.82 3.83
C PHE A 280 -9.27 -2.32 3.81
N ASP A 281 -10.14 -2.72 4.72
CA ASP A 281 -10.62 -4.09 4.90
C ASP A 281 -12.10 -4.07 5.31
N SER A 282 -12.81 -5.15 5.01
CA SER A 282 -14.21 -5.34 5.38
C SER A 282 -14.48 -6.70 6.00
N GLU A 283 -15.17 -6.68 7.14
CA GLU A 283 -15.72 -7.90 7.74
C GLU A 283 -17.16 -8.10 7.27
N THR A 284 -17.55 -9.36 7.08
CA THR A 284 -18.79 -9.70 6.36
C THR A 284 -19.55 -10.85 7.02
N THR A 285 -20.84 -10.98 6.70
CA THR A 285 -21.66 -12.10 7.17
C THR A 285 -21.24 -13.43 6.56
N GLY A 286 -20.40 -13.45 5.52
CA GLY A 286 -19.91 -14.65 4.85
C GLY A 286 -19.10 -14.33 3.59
N LEU A 287 -18.69 -15.37 2.86
CA LEU A 287 -17.73 -15.24 1.75
C LEU A 287 -18.39 -14.97 0.38
N SER A 288 -19.72 -14.85 0.29
CA SER A 288 -20.43 -14.56 -0.97
C SER A 288 -20.65 -13.06 -1.15
N THR A 289 -19.89 -12.45 -2.06
CA THR A 289 -20.11 -11.04 -2.44
C THR A 289 -21.48 -10.78 -3.07
N ALA A 290 -22.21 -11.83 -3.49
CA ALA A 290 -23.56 -11.73 -4.02
C ALA A 290 -24.64 -11.81 -2.93
N ASP A 291 -24.45 -12.63 -1.90
CA ASP A 291 -25.52 -13.01 -0.96
C ASP A 291 -25.28 -12.51 0.48
N ASP A 292 -24.03 -12.25 0.85
CA ASP A 292 -23.64 -11.76 2.17
C ASP A 292 -23.60 -10.23 2.24
N ASP A 293 -23.49 -9.68 3.45
CA ASP A 293 -23.45 -8.24 3.70
C ASP A 293 -22.26 -7.86 4.60
N VAL A 294 -21.88 -6.58 4.56
CA VAL A 294 -20.75 -6.04 5.34
C VAL A 294 -21.22 -5.73 6.76
N VAL A 295 -20.38 -6.07 7.76
CA VAL A 295 -20.65 -5.83 9.19
C VAL A 295 -19.64 -4.86 9.84
N GLN A 296 -18.48 -4.66 9.23
CA GLN A 296 -17.49 -3.68 9.68
C GLN A 296 -16.66 -3.18 8.50
N LEU A 297 -16.24 -1.91 8.56
CA LEU A 297 -15.29 -1.29 7.65
C LEU A 297 -14.16 -0.68 8.47
N GLY A 298 -12.92 -0.93 8.03
CA GLY A 298 -11.72 -0.31 8.58
C GLY A 298 -10.88 0.26 7.45
N ALA A 299 -10.35 1.47 7.62
CA ALA A 299 -9.51 2.11 6.63
C ALA A 299 -8.46 3.03 7.26
N VAL A 300 -7.27 3.04 6.67
CA VAL A 300 -6.10 3.77 7.15
C VAL A 300 -5.46 4.51 5.97
N ARG A 301 -5.18 5.81 6.16
CA ARG A 301 -4.53 6.62 5.14
C ARG A 301 -3.01 6.51 5.20
N VAL A 302 -2.41 6.37 4.02
CA VAL A 302 -0.97 6.43 3.80
C VAL A 302 -0.71 7.61 2.87
N LEU A 303 0.17 8.50 3.27
CA LEU A 303 0.56 9.68 2.50
C LEU A 303 2.08 9.79 2.49
N ASN A 304 2.65 10.07 1.34
CA ASN A 304 4.09 10.24 1.18
C ASN A 304 4.90 9.06 1.75
N GLY A 305 4.42 7.83 1.50
CA GLY A 305 5.02 6.59 1.99
C GLY A 305 4.94 6.36 3.51
N ARG A 306 4.11 7.11 4.24
CA ARG A 306 3.96 7.02 5.69
C ARG A 306 2.48 6.88 6.08
N ILE A 307 2.18 6.10 7.11
CA ILE A 307 0.83 6.06 7.69
C ILE A 307 0.56 7.42 8.34
N VAL A 308 -0.62 7.99 8.08
CA VAL A 308 -1.03 9.26 8.66
C VAL A 308 -1.75 8.99 9.98
N GLU A 309 -1.04 9.20 11.08
CA GLU A 309 -1.59 9.03 12.43
C GLU A 309 -2.86 9.88 12.62
N GLY A 310 -3.94 9.27 13.09
CA GLY A 310 -5.23 9.93 13.29
C GLY A 310 -6.14 10.00 12.07
N GLU A 311 -5.66 9.65 10.87
CA GLU A 311 -6.51 9.45 9.69
C GLU A 311 -6.90 7.99 9.56
N VAL A 312 -7.88 7.63 10.38
CA VAL A 312 -8.45 6.29 10.46
C VAL A 312 -9.96 6.40 10.35
N LEU A 313 -10.56 5.51 9.59
CA LEU A 313 -12.00 5.31 9.54
C LEU A 313 -12.31 3.91 10.04
N GLU A 314 -13.14 3.82 11.07
CA GLU A 314 -13.68 2.58 11.59
C GLU A 314 -15.19 2.72 11.76
N SER A 315 -15.95 1.78 11.23
CA SER A 315 -17.41 1.76 11.35
C SER A 315 -17.92 0.34 11.42
N TYR A 316 -18.70 0.03 12.46
CA TYR A 316 -19.66 -1.06 12.37
C TYR A 316 -20.71 -0.74 11.33
N VAL A 317 -21.31 -1.78 10.76
CA VAL A 317 -22.35 -1.68 9.73
C VAL A 317 -23.48 -2.63 10.11
N ASP A 318 -24.71 -2.13 10.14
CA ASP A 318 -25.89 -2.99 10.29
C ASP A 318 -26.15 -3.71 8.96
N PRO A 319 -25.96 -5.05 8.90
CA PRO A 319 -26.17 -5.82 7.67
C PRO A 319 -27.66 -6.05 7.36
N GLY A 320 -28.58 -5.61 8.24
CA GLY A 320 -30.03 -5.82 8.11
C GLY A 320 -30.45 -7.28 8.28
N ARG A 321 -29.57 -8.13 8.83
CA ARG A 321 -29.77 -9.58 9.02
C ARG A 321 -28.97 -10.10 10.22
N PRO A 322 -29.33 -11.27 10.78
CA PRO A 322 -28.51 -11.91 11.81
C PRO A 322 -27.12 -12.29 11.28
N ILE A 323 -26.07 -12.01 12.05
CA ILE A 323 -24.70 -12.38 11.71
C ILE A 323 -24.49 -13.88 11.98
N PRO A 324 -24.03 -14.68 11.00
CA PRO A 324 -23.77 -16.10 11.22
C PRO A 324 -22.68 -16.33 12.27
N THR A 325 -22.89 -17.32 13.14
CA THR A 325 -21.95 -17.65 14.23
C THR A 325 -20.57 -18.05 13.74
N ALA A 326 -20.48 -18.61 12.53
CA ALA A 326 -19.20 -18.95 11.89
C ALA A 326 -18.36 -17.70 11.58
N SER A 327 -19.01 -16.61 11.14
CA SER A 327 -18.35 -15.35 10.80
C SER A 327 -17.95 -14.61 12.09
N THR A 328 -18.85 -14.52 13.07
CA THR A 328 -18.52 -13.99 14.41
C THR A 328 -17.37 -14.75 15.10
N ALA A 329 -17.21 -16.05 14.84
CA ALA A 329 -16.09 -16.81 15.40
C ALA A 329 -14.73 -16.41 14.81
N VAL A 330 -14.71 -15.79 13.63
CA VAL A 330 -13.50 -15.27 12.97
C VAL A 330 -13.24 -13.84 13.38
N HIS A 331 -14.20 -12.94 13.09
CA HIS A 331 -13.99 -11.49 13.20
C HIS A 331 -14.52 -10.88 14.51
N HIS A 332 -15.10 -11.70 15.39
CA HIS A 332 -15.60 -11.31 16.71
C HIS A 332 -16.74 -10.29 16.78
N VAL A 333 -17.18 -9.73 15.65
CA VAL A 333 -18.37 -8.88 15.53
C VAL A 333 -19.67 -9.68 15.72
N SER A 334 -20.50 -9.22 16.66
CA SER A 334 -21.80 -9.79 17.01
C SER A 334 -22.96 -8.88 16.62
N ASP A 335 -24.19 -9.42 16.64
CA ASP A 335 -25.42 -8.62 16.42
C ASP A 335 -25.56 -7.45 17.42
N ALA A 336 -24.93 -7.55 18.60
CA ALA A 336 -24.96 -6.48 19.60
C ALA A 336 -24.03 -5.32 19.23
N ASP A 337 -22.92 -5.59 18.55
CA ASP A 337 -21.94 -4.57 18.15
C ASP A 337 -22.46 -3.70 17.00
N VAL A 338 -23.24 -4.31 16.09
CA VAL A 338 -23.86 -3.61 14.95
C VAL A 338 -25.21 -2.98 15.30
N ALA A 339 -25.69 -3.13 16.53
CA ALA A 339 -26.99 -2.61 16.93
C ALA A 339 -27.02 -1.07 16.93
N GLY A 340 -27.77 -0.48 16.01
CA GLY A 340 -27.84 0.98 15.82
C GLY A 340 -26.68 1.55 15.01
N ALA A 341 -25.82 0.70 14.45
CA ALA A 341 -24.82 1.08 13.48
C ALA A 341 -25.49 1.58 12.17
N PRO A 342 -24.80 2.41 11.37
CA PRO A 342 -25.30 2.82 10.06
C PRO A 342 -25.50 1.63 9.11
N ASP A 343 -26.39 1.79 8.14
CA ASP A 343 -26.46 0.86 7.02
C ASP A 343 -25.21 0.95 6.12
N PHE A 344 -25.01 -0.08 5.29
CA PHE A 344 -23.84 -0.15 4.42
C PHE A 344 -23.76 1.04 3.44
N ALA A 345 -24.90 1.57 2.98
CA ALA A 345 -24.91 2.72 2.09
C ALA A 345 -24.37 3.99 2.76
N THR A 346 -24.66 4.17 4.05
CA THR A 346 -24.17 5.32 4.83
C THR A 346 -22.71 5.16 5.19
N ALA A 347 -22.30 4.00 5.71
CA ALA A 347 -20.91 3.73 6.03
C ALA A 347 -20.01 3.78 4.78
N GLY A 348 -20.47 3.20 3.66
CA GLY A 348 -19.75 3.23 2.39
C GLY A 348 -19.62 4.62 1.78
N ARG A 349 -20.57 5.54 1.98
CA ARG A 349 -20.41 6.95 1.59
C ARG A 349 -19.34 7.66 2.41
N ALA A 350 -19.27 7.39 3.72
CA ALA A 350 -18.21 7.92 4.56
C ALA A 350 -16.84 7.40 4.10
N LEU A 351 -16.72 6.10 3.82
CA LEU A 351 -15.51 5.51 3.24
C LEU A 351 -15.16 6.14 1.89
N HIS A 352 -16.12 6.35 0.99
CA HIS A 352 -15.88 6.98 -0.30
C HIS A 352 -15.28 8.39 -0.16
N GLY A 353 -15.82 9.21 0.75
CA GLY A 353 -15.28 10.52 1.08
C GLY A 353 -13.85 10.46 1.63
N PHE A 354 -13.57 9.46 2.48
CA PHE A 354 -12.23 9.22 3.03
C PHE A 354 -11.22 8.79 1.96
N CYS A 355 -11.68 8.12 0.91
CA CYS A 355 -10.87 7.60 -0.20
C CYS A 355 -10.63 8.58 -1.35
N GLN A 356 -11.20 9.79 -1.30
CA GLN A 356 -11.03 10.78 -2.36
C GLN A 356 -9.55 11.07 -2.64
N ASP A 357 -9.23 11.14 -3.94
CA ASP A 357 -7.89 11.37 -4.50
C ASP A 357 -6.82 10.35 -4.05
N ALA A 358 -7.25 9.15 -3.62
CA ALA A 358 -6.37 8.09 -3.17
C ALA A 358 -6.44 6.84 -4.06
N VAL A 359 -5.37 6.03 -3.98
CA VAL A 359 -5.34 4.67 -4.51
C VAL A 359 -5.85 3.73 -3.41
N LEU A 360 -6.85 2.92 -3.70
CA LEU A 360 -7.36 1.91 -2.77
C LEU A 360 -6.39 0.73 -2.70
N VAL A 361 -6.16 0.24 -1.48
CA VAL A 361 -5.31 -0.92 -1.22
C VAL A 361 -6.06 -1.87 -0.30
N ALA A 362 -6.09 -3.15 -0.66
CA ALA A 362 -6.67 -4.20 0.18
C ALA A 362 -5.87 -5.49 0.00
N HIS A 363 -6.02 -6.43 0.94
CA HIS A 363 -5.47 -7.77 0.82
C HIS A 363 -6.50 -8.69 0.17
N ASN A 364 -6.22 -9.22 -1.02
CA ASN A 364 -7.24 -9.87 -1.85
C ASN A 364 -8.38 -8.91 -2.25
N ALA A 365 -7.96 -7.72 -2.71
CA ALA A 365 -8.84 -6.59 -3.06
C ALA A 365 -10.09 -6.90 -3.90
N PRO A 366 -10.12 -7.89 -4.83
CA PRO A 366 -11.35 -8.22 -5.55
C PRO A 366 -12.56 -8.52 -4.66
N PHE A 367 -12.34 -9.07 -3.46
CA PHE A 367 -13.41 -9.39 -2.50
C PHE A 367 -14.08 -8.11 -1.98
N ASP A 368 -13.32 -7.23 -1.32
CA ASP A 368 -13.83 -6.00 -0.71
C ASP A 368 -14.40 -5.03 -1.74
N ILE A 369 -13.71 -4.88 -2.87
CA ILE A 369 -14.15 -4.00 -3.97
C ILE A 369 -15.48 -4.46 -4.57
N ALA A 370 -15.79 -5.77 -4.55
CA ALA A 370 -17.06 -6.27 -5.03
C ALA A 370 -18.23 -5.77 -4.17
N PHE A 371 -18.09 -5.73 -2.84
CA PHE A 371 -19.11 -5.16 -1.95
C PHE A 371 -19.31 -3.67 -2.22
N LEU A 372 -18.23 -2.89 -2.32
CA LEU A 372 -18.31 -1.45 -2.60
C LEU A 372 -19.02 -1.18 -3.94
N ARG A 373 -18.67 -1.92 -5.00
CA ARG A 373 -19.30 -1.78 -6.33
C ARG A 373 -20.77 -2.22 -6.33
N ARG A 374 -21.11 -3.28 -5.60
CA ARG A 374 -22.51 -3.74 -5.44
C ARG A 374 -23.36 -2.68 -4.76
N GLY A 375 -22.82 -2.03 -3.72
CA GLY A 375 -23.50 -0.98 -2.96
C GLY A 375 -23.52 0.40 -3.62
N ALA A 376 -22.72 0.63 -4.67
CA ALA A 376 -22.51 1.92 -5.33
C ALA A 376 -23.80 2.68 -5.66
N GLY A 377 -24.81 1.98 -6.19
CA GLY A 377 -26.10 2.58 -6.54
C GLY A 377 -26.89 3.10 -5.32
N ALA A 378 -26.86 2.39 -4.20
CA ALA A 378 -27.51 2.81 -2.95
C ALA A 378 -26.71 3.92 -2.23
N MET A 379 -25.38 3.90 -2.41
CA MET A 379 -24.49 4.96 -1.92
C MET A 379 -24.62 6.25 -2.73
N GLY A 380 -24.99 6.16 -4.01
CA GLY A 380 -25.04 7.30 -4.93
C GLY A 380 -23.65 7.77 -5.38
N VAL A 381 -22.68 6.84 -5.43
CA VAL A 381 -21.27 7.13 -5.77
C VAL A 381 -20.76 6.17 -6.85
N GLU A 382 -19.67 6.55 -7.51
CA GLU A 382 -18.90 5.66 -8.39
C GLU A 382 -17.58 5.29 -7.72
N TRP A 383 -17.17 4.02 -7.85
CA TRP A 383 -15.90 3.50 -7.34
C TRP A 383 -14.91 3.32 -8.50
N ASP A 384 -14.42 4.45 -9.02
CA ASP A 384 -13.46 4.56 -10.13
C ASP A 384 -11.99 4.66 -9.68
N HIS A 385 -11.75 4.71 -8.37
CA HIS A 385 -10.44 4.70 -7.75
C HIS A 385 -9.53 3.58 -8.32
N PRO A 386 -8.24 3.87 -8.59
CA PRO A 386 -7.26 2.83 -8.83
C PRO A 386 -7.16 1.90 -7.62
N VAL A 387 -6.98 0.60 -7.87
CA VAL A 387 -6.90 -0.43 -6.82
C VAL A 387 -5.58 -1.18 -6.94
N LEU A 388 -4.90 -1.36 -5.81
CA LEU A 388 -3.77 -2.29 -5.67
C LEU A 388 -4.13 -3.41 -4.70
N ASP A 389 -3.69 -4.62 -5.02
CA ASP A 389 -3.89 -5.81 -4.19
C ASP A 389 -2.55 -6.23 -3.60
N THR A 390 -2.45 -6.24 -2.27
CA THR A 390 -1.19 -6.60 -1.59
C THR A 390 -0.76 -8.05 -1.85
N VAL A 391 -1.68 -8.95 -2.22
CA VAL A 391 -1.34 -10.30 -2.69
C VAL A 391 -0.54 -10.23 -3.99
N LEU A 392 -0.98 -9.39 -4.95
CA LEU A 392 -0.26 -9.20 -6.21
C LEU A 392 1.06 -8.47 -6.01
N LEU A 393 1.11 -7.46 -5.13
CA LEU A 393 2.35 -6.78 -4.79
C LEU A 393 3.35 -7.75 -4.14
N SER A 394 2.88 -8.60 -3.23
CA SER A 394 3.66 -9.67 -2.60
C SER A 394 4.18 -10.66 -3.64
N ALA A 395 3.34 -11.11 -4.59
CA ALA A 395 3.75 -12.00 -5.67
C ALA A 395 4.77 -11.35 -6.62
N ILE A 396 4.65 -10.06 -6.90
CA ILE A 396 5.65 -9.30 -7.65
C ILE A 396 6.97 -9.31 -6.88
N VAL A 397 6.98 -8.95 -5.59
CA VAL A 397 8.19 -8.73 -4.80
C VAL A 397 8.87 -10.04 -4.34
N PHE A 398 8.12 -11.07 -4.03
CA PHE A 398 8.65 -12.32 -3.45
C PHE A 398 8.53 -13.52 -4.40
N GLY A 399 7.64 -13.45 -5.38
CA GLY A 399 7.43 -14.50 -6.40
C GLY A 399 6.14 -15.29 -6.16
N THR A 400 5.50 -15.74 -7.24
CA THR A 400 4.16 -16.36 -7.23
C THR A 400 4.05 -17.74 -6.57
N THR A 401 5.17 -18.34 -6.16
CA THR A 401 5.19 -19.66 -5.51
C THR A 401 5.18 -19.56 -3.99
N GLU A 402 5.28 -18.36 -3.46
CA GLU A 402 5.29 -18.10 -2.03
C GLU A 402 3.86 -18.08 -1.47
N GLU A 403 3.75 -18.28 -0.16
CA GLU A 403 2.50 -18.01 0.53
C GLU A 403 2.30 -16.49 0.64
N HIS A 404 1.11 -16.05 0.22
CA HIS A 404 0.73 -14.65 0.12
C HIS A 404 -0.49 -14.31 0.99
N THR A 405 -0.79 -15.11 2.02
CA THR A 405 -1.75 -14.73 3.07
C THR A 405 -1.25 -13.48 3.80
N LEU A 406 -2.16 -12.73 4.45
CA LEU A 406 -1.78 -11.53 5.19
C LEU A 406 -0.79 -11.90 6.30
N ASP A 407 -1.02 -13.00 7.02
CA ASP A 407 -0.12 -13.49 8.07
C ASP A 407 1.29 -13.81 7.52
N ALA A 408 1.37 -14.53 6.39
CA ALA A 408 2.66 -14.82 5.75
C ALA A 408 3.37 -13.54 5.26
N LEU A 409 2.60 -12.52 4.84
CA LEU A 409 3.16 -11.24 4.45
C LEU A 409 3.70 -10.48 5.68
N CYS A 410 2.98 -10.48 6.79
CA CYS A 410 3.38 -9.86 8.05
C CYS A 410 4.63 -10.51 8.61
N ASP A 411 4.67 -11.84 8.68
CA ASP A 411 5.85 -12.58 9.09
C ASP A 411 7.05 -12.19 8.23
N ARG A 412 6.90 -12.21 6.91
CA ARG A 412 7.99 -11.93 5.96
C ARG A 412 8.48 -10.49 6.05
N LEU A 413 7.57 -9.55 6.30
CA LEU A 413 7.89 -8.13 6.41
C LEU A 413 8.28 -7.73 7.83
N ASP A 414 8.21 -8.61 8.82
CA ASP A 414 8.41 -8.34 10.26
C ASP A 414 7.44 -7.29 10.82
N ILE A 415 6.15 -7.50 10.54
CA ILE A 415 5.03 -6.70 11.04
C ILE A 415 4.39 -7.47 12.20
N SER A 416 4.31 -6.84 13.37
CA SER A 416 3.69 -7.43 14.55
C SER A 416 2.25 -6.96 14.67
N ILE A 417 1.33 -7.90 14.85
CA ILE A 417 -0.10 -7.63 15.03
C ILE A 417 -0.51 -8.09 16.43
N PRO A 418 -1.07 -7.21 17.27
CA PRO A 418 -1.69 -7.65 18.51
C PRO A 418 -2.79 -8.68 18.20
N PRO A 419 -2.82 -9.85 18.89
CA PRO A 419 -3.79 -10.90 18.57
C PRO A 419 -5.26 -10.45 18.67
N ASP A 420 -5.54 -9.45 19.49
CA ASP A 420 -6.86 -8.84 19.70
C ASP A 420 -7.27 -7.86 18.59
N GLN A 421 -6.34 -7.43 17.73
CA GLN A 421 -6.62 -6.57 16.59
C GLN A 421 -6.72 -7.34 15.28
N ARG A 422 -6.15 -8.55 15.21
CA ARG A 422 -6.24 -9.41 14.03
C ARG A 422 -7.69 -9.85 13.81
N HIS A 423 -8.15 -9.88 12.55
CA HIS A 423 -9.54 -10.18 12.19
C HIS A 423 -10.52 -9.14 12.73
N THR A 424 -10.06 -7.91 12.86
CA THR A 424 -10.93 -6.74 12.92
C THR A 424 -10.68 -5.95 11.65
N ALA A 425 -11.71 -5.33 11.08
CA ALA A 425 -11.54 -4.59 9.83
C ALA A 425 -10.47 -3.49 9.97
N LEU A 426 -10.40 -2.83 11.13
CA LEU A 426 -9.39 -1.80 11.38
C LEU A 426 -7.98 -2.40 11.52
N GLY A 427 -7.81 -3.47 12.31
CA GLY A 427 -6.50 -4.09 12.49
C GLY A 427 -5.95 -4.64 11.17
N ASP A 428 -6.78 -5.29 10.36
CA ASP A 428 -6.38 -5.82 9.06
C ASP A 428 -6.05 -4.70 8.06
N ALA A 429 -6.80 -3.58 8.08
CA ALA A 429 -6.47 -2.39 7.30
C ALA A 429 -5.14 -1.74 7.72
N GLN A 430 -4.86 -1.64 9.03
CA GLN A 430 -3.61 -1.11 9.58
C GLN A 430 -2.41 -1.96 9.13
N VAL A 431 -2.55 -3.27 9.21
CA VAL A 431 -1.51 -4.22 8.80
C VAL A 431 -1.30 -4.18 7.30
N THR A 432 -2.37 -4.05 6.52
CA THR A 432 -2.31 -3.85 5.08
C THR A 432 -1.58 -2.55 4.72
N ALA A 433 -1.82 -1.46 5.46
CA ALA A 433 -1.12 -0.19 5.30
C ALA A 433 0.38 -0.33 5.59
N GLU A 434 0.73 -1.01 6.68
CA GLU A 434 2.13 -1.22 7.05
C GLU A 434 2.86 -2.12 6.04
N ALA A 435 2.19 -3.17 5.56
CA ALA A 435 2.70 -4.02 4.49
C ALA A 435 2.95 -3.22 3.22
N LEU A 436 2.00 -2.35 2.82
CA LEU A 436 2.15 -1.45 1.68
C LEU A 436 3.38 -0.55 1.84
N VAL A 437 3.53 0.13 2.98
CA VAL A 437 4.66 1.03 3.26
C VAL A 437 5.99 0.29 3.13
N ARG A 438 6.10 -0.94 3.63
CA ARG A 438 7.31 -1.78 3.50
C ARG A 438 7.52 -2.31 2.08
N LEU A 439 6.46 -2.49 1.29
CA LEU A 439 6.52 -2.96 -0.10
C LEU A 439 6.93 -1.86 -1.10
N ILE A 440 6.54 -0.60 -0.88
CA ILE A 440 6.87 0.53 -1.77
C ILE A 440 8.36 0.58 -2.15
N PRO A 441 9.33 0.63 -1.21
CA PRO A 441 10.75 0.69 -1.57
C PRO A 441 11.25 -0.56 -2.30
N LEU A 442 10.62 -1.72 -2.08
CA LEU A 442 10.96 -2.97 -2.77
C LEU A 442 10.51 -2.96 -4.23
N LEU A 443 9.33 -2.40 -4.49
CA LEU A 443 8.80 -2.16 -5.83
C LEU A 443 9.68 -1.15 -6.58
N GLU A 444 9.99 -0.01 -5.95
CA GLU A 444 10.86 1.02 -6.53
C GLU A 444 12.27 0.47 -6.83
N GLY A 445 12.82 -0.36 -5.93
CA GLY A 445 14.10 -1.04 -6.11
C GLY A 445 14.12 -2.07 -7.24
N ARG A 446 12.95 -2.51 -7.73
CA ARG A 446 12.76 -3.33 -8.94
C ARG A 446 12.51 -2.50 -10.20
N GLY A 447 12.49 -1.17 -10.07
CA GLY A 447 12.24 -0.24 -11.16
C GLY A 447 10.75 0.04 -11.41
N LEU A 448 9.85 -0.38 -10.52
CA LEU A 448 8.44 -0.05 -10.56
C LEU A 448 8.23 1.19 -9.69
N ARG A 449 8.35 2.38 -10.28
CA ARG A 449 8.39 3.63 -9.52
C ARG A 449 7.08 4.40 -9.50
N THR A 450 6.24 4.19 -10.50
CA THR A 450 4.95 4.88 -10.61
C THR A 450 3.79 3.92 -10.45
N LEU A 451 2.59 4.46 -10.21
CA LEU A 451 1.37 3.65 -10.17
C LEU A 451 1.15 2.90 -11.50
N ARG A 452 1.45 3.53 -12.63
CA ARG A 452 1.37 2.91 -13.97
C ARG A 452 2.24 1.67 -14.06
N ASP A 453 3.48 1.74 -13.57
CA ASP A 453 4.41 0.62 -13.58
C ASP A 453 3.85 -0.57 -12.80
N VAL A 454 3.39 -0.31 -11.57
CA VAL A 454 2.85 -1.35 -10.67
C VAL A 454 1.57 -1.96 -11.26
N ILE A 455 0.62 -1.16 -11.72
CA ILE A 455 -0.62 -1.66 -12.35
C ILE A 455 -0.29 -2.53 -13.57
N ALA A 456 0.67 -2.10 -14.41
CA ALA A 456 1.07 -2.87 -15.58
C ALA A 456 1.70 -4.22 -15.21
N GLU A 457 2.48 -4.28 -14.14
CA GLU A 457 3.09 -5.52 -13.65
C GLU A 457 2.09 -6.44 -12.94
N SER A 458 1.19 -5.87 -12.13
CA SER A 458 0.10 -6.60 -11.46
C SER A 458 -0.83 -7.28 -12.47
N LYS A 459 -1.12 -6.67 -13.62
CA LYS A 459 -1.91 -7.29 -14.69
C LYS A 459 -1.28 -8.55 -15.29
N LYS A 460 0.05 -8.68 -15.25
CA LYS A 460 0.75 -9.90 -15.70
C LYS A 460 0.60 -11.05 -14.70
N HIS A 461 0.57 -10.71 -13.41
CA HIS A 461 0.48 -11.68 -12.31
C HIS A 461 -0.96 -12.05 -11.95
N GLY A 462 -1.92 -11.13 -12.10
CA GLY A 462 -3.33 -11.39 -11.78
C GLY A 462 -3.94 -12.53 -12.58
N ARG A 463 -3.53 -12.70 -13.85
CA ARG A 463 -3.95 -13.86 -14.66
C ARG A 463 -3.38 -15.18 -14.15
N LEU A 464 -2.21 -15.16 -13.50
CA LEU A 464 -1.56 -16.36 -12.97
C LEU A 464 -2.13 -16.76 -11.60
N LEU A 465 -2.59 -15.79 -10.80
CA LEU A 465 -3.20 -16.06 -9.49
C LEU A 465 -4.69 -16.42 -9.58
N GLN A 466 -5.42 -15.94 -10.59
CA GLN A 466 -6.80 -16.39 -10.86
C GLN A 466 -6.92 -17.89 -11.14
N ASP A 467 -5.82 -18.55 -11.52
CA ASP A 467 -5.78 -20.00 -11.73
C ASP A 467 -5.42 -20.79 -10.45
N LEU A 468 -5.09 -20.10 -9.35
CA LEU A 468 -4.65 -20.68 -8.07
C LEU A 468 -5.66 -20.55 -6.92
N ASN A 469 -6.64 -19.67 -7.08
CA ASN A 469 -7.83 -19.51 -6.23
C ASN A 469 -9.07 -20.00 -6.97
#